data_AF-A0A7S1YF34-F1
#
_entry.id   AF-A0A7S1YF34-F1
#
_cell.length_a   1.000
_cell.length_b   1.000
_cell.length_c   1.000
_cell.angle_alpha   90.00
_cell.angle_beta   90.00
_cell.angle_gamma   90.00
#
_symmetry.space_group_name_H-M   'P 1'
#
loop_
_entity.id
_entity.type
_entity.pdbx_description
1 polymer ?
#
loop_
_entity_poly.entity_id
_entity_poly.type
_entity_poly.pdbx_seq_one_letter_code
_entity_poly.pdbx_strand_id
1 'polypeptide(L)'
;MMGLYAADASNEFKNVAPYAEHDDRTYWPCSLVRQDGVGTYTVKIWPSMWHSKPNWVKNGLPRFLTNYPQENIHIFHQPYMSDQHLSEAFRHHIGLPDDMIPLQWKNM
;
A
#
# COMPACT_ATOMS: atom_id res chain seq x y z
N MET A 1 9.43 17.63 4.97
CA MET A 1 8.97 16.51 5.82
C MET A 1 8.79 15.32 4.88
N MET A 2 9.46 14.19 5.09
CA MET A 2 9.25 12.99 4.25
C MET A 2 7.86 12.42 4.53
N GLY A 3 7.12 12.06 3.49
CA GLY A 3 5.82 11.41 3.63
C GLY A 3 5.96 9.95 4.05
N LEU A 4 4.85 9.36 4.48
CA LEU A 4 4.77 7.94 4.81
C LEU A 4 3.92 7.19 3.81
N TYR A 5 4.27 5.93 3.60
CA TYR A 5 3.55 5.00 2.75
C TYR A 5 2.91 3.92 3.61
N ALA A 6 1.58 3.81 3.60
CA ALA A 6 0.88 2.77 4.33
C ALA A 6 0.34 1.67 3.42
N ALA A 7 0.45 0.42 3.87
CA ALA A 7 -0.36 -0.68 3.35
C ALA A 7 -1.75 -0.62 4.00
N ASP A 8 -2.75 -1.08 3.25
CA ASP A 8 -4.13 -1.15 3.72
C ASP A 8 -4.23 -1.87 5.09
N ALA A 9 -5.18 -1.42 5.92
CA ALA A 9 -5.37 -1.78 7.32
C ALA A 9 -5.63 -3.29 7.55
N SER A 10 -5.93 -4.04 6.48
CA SER A 10 -6.11 -5.49 6.49
C SER A 10 -4.80 -6.28 6.38
N ASN A 11 -3.69 -5.62 5.98
CA ASN A 11 -2.40 -6.26 5.76
C ASN A 11 -1.37 -5.73 6.76
N GLU A 12 -1.06 -6.54 7.78
CA GLU A 12 0.20 -6.33 8.49
C GLU A 12 1.34 -6.37 7.46
N PHE A 13 2.19 -5.35 7.42
CA PHE A 13 3.46 -5.35 6.68
C PHE A 13 4.37 -6.45 7.25
N LYS A 14 4.05 -7.72 6.96
CA LYS A 14 4.84 -8.90 7.32
C LYS A 14 5.90 -9.20 6.29
N ASN A 15 5.74 -8.69 5.06
CA ASN A 15 6.68 -8.90 3.97
C ASN A 15 7.21 -7.56 3.46
N VAL A 16 8.53 -7.40 3.54
CA VAL A 16 9.29 -6.30 2.93
C VAL A 16 9.39 -6.47 1.40
N ALA A 17 9.08 -7.67 0.90
CA ALA A 17 9.17 -8.05 -0.52
C ALA A 17 8.38 -7.15 -1.49
N PRO A 18 7.14 -6.70 -1.20
CA PRO A 18 6.36 -5.92 -2.15
C PRO A 18 6.88 -4.47 -2.33
N TYR A 19 7.81 -4.03 -1.49
CA TYR A 19 8.47 -2.73 -1.58
C TYR A 19 9.69 -2.73 -2.51
N ALA A 20 10.24 -3.90 -2.84
CA ALA A 20 11.46 -3.99 -3.66
C ALA A 20 11.26 -3.45 -5.09
N GLU A 21 10.02 -3.36 -5.57
CA GLU A 21 9.69 -3.00 -6.96
C GLU A 21 9.26 -1.54 -7.16
N HIS A 22 9.06 -0.76 -6.08
CA HIS A 22 8.67 0.64 -6.22
C HIS A 22 9.91 1.55 -6.29
N ASP A 23 10.12 2.20 -7.45
CA ASP A 23 11.26 3.10 -7.69
C ASP A 23 11.14 4.44 -6.93
N ASP A 24 9.98 4.72 -6.35
CA ASP A 24 9.75 5.93 -5.56
C ASP A 24 10.32 5.80 -4.13
N ARG A 25 11.55 6.29 -3.97
CA ARG A 25 12.29 6.33 -2.69
C ARG A 25 11.92 7.53 -1.83
N THR A 26 10.85 8.25 -2.13
CA THR A 26 10.50 9.49 -1.40
C THR A 26 9.78 9.20 -0.07
N TYR A 27 9.26 7.97 0.11
CA TYR A 27 8.37 7.60 1.20
C TYR A 27 8.90 6.43 2.04
N TRP A 28 8.70 6.52 3.37
CA TRP A 28 9.02 5.42 4.28
C TRP A 28 7.84 4.45 4.42
N PRO A 29 8.08 3.12 4.38
CA PRO A 29 7.02 2.14 4.58
C PRO A 29 6.52 2.19 6.03
N CYS A 30 5.20 2.16 6.19
CA CYS A 30 4.52 2.20 7.46
C CYS A 30 3.24 1.35 7.48
N SER A 31 2.70 1.11 8.66
CA SER A 31 1.39 0.46 8.87
C SER A 31 0.53 1.35 9.75
N LEU A 32 -0.74 1.50 9.42
CA LEU A 32 -1.70 2.13 10.31
C LEU A 32 -1.97 1.19 11.49
N VAL A 33 -1.76 1.68 12.71
CA VAL A 33 -1.98 0.89 13.94
C VAL A 33 -3.36 1.19 14.51
N ARG A 34 -3.70 2.48 14.61
CA ARG A 34 -4.99 2.95 15.07
C ARG A 34 -5.23 4.39 14.64
N GLN A 35 -6.49 4.79 14.64
CA GLN A 35 -6.89 6.19 14.50
C GLN A 35 -6.88 6.86 15.89
N ASP A 36 -6.17 7.99 16.00
CA ASP A 36 -6.10 8.75 17.26
C ASP A 36 -7.17 9.86 17.30
N GLY A 37 -7.59 10.39 16.14
CA GLY A 37 -8.59 11.44 16.02
C GLY A 37 -9.11 11.61 14.60
N VAL A 38 -9.85 12.69 14.33
CA VAL A 38 -10.33 13.00 12.98
C VAL A 38 -9.14 13.36 12.10
N GLY A 39 -8.81 12.51 11.12
CA GLY A 39 -7.70 12.71 10.20
C GLY A 39 -6.30 12.49 10.80
N THR A 40 -6.19 11.90 11.99
CA THR A 40 -4.89 11.59 12.61
C THR A 40 -4.77 10.14 13.04
N TYR A 41 -3.59 9.55 12.83
CA TYR A 41 -3.34 8.13 13.04
C TYR A 41 -2.05 7.89 13.83
N THR A 42 -2.04 6.80 14.61
CA THR A 42 -0.80 6.17 15.04
C THR A 42 -0.31 5.24 13.94
N VAL A 43 0.92 5.48 13.47
CA VAL A 43 1.56 4.72 12.41
C VAL A 43 2.84 4.04 12.91
N LYS A 44 3.09 2.84 12.43
CA LYS A 44 4.30 2.06 12.69
C LYS A 44 5.20 2.10 11.46
N ILE A 45 6.34 2.76 11.55
CA ILE A 45 7.29 2.90 10.45
C ILE A 45 8.30 1.76 10.49
N TRP A 46 8.50 1.12 9.34
CA TRP A 46 9.44 0.02 9.16
C TRP A 46 10.78 0.50 8.62
N PRO A 47 11.90 -0.12 9.04
CA PRO A 47 13.18 0.16 8.45
C PRO A 47 13.21 -0.35 6.99
N SER A 48 13.53 0.54 6.06
CA SER A 48 13.80 0.21 4.66
C SER A 48 15.27 -0.18 4.49
N MET A 49 15.54 -1.20 3.66
CA MET A 49 16.91 -1.59 3.31
C MET A 49 17.59 -0.61 2.34
N TRP A 50 16.79 0.28 1.73
CA TRP A 50 17.20 1.14 0.62
C TRP A 50 17.63 2.54 1.05
N HIS A 51 17.29 2.92 2.28
CA HIS A 51 17.72 4.18 2.87
C HIS A 51 18.92 3.95 3.79
N SER A 52 19.86 4.90 3.78
CA SER A 52 20.89 4.98 4.82
C SER A 52 20.19 4.95 6.18
N LYS A 53 20.50 3.94 7.00
CA LYS A 53 19.80 3.67 8.26
C LYS A 53 19.81 4.94 9.11
N PRO A 54 18.68 5.63 9.26
CA PRO A 54 18.67 6.86 10.04
C PRO A 54 18.96 6.51 11.50
N ASN A 55 19.44 7.49 12.27
CA ASN A 55 19.88 7.26 13.64
C ASN A 55 18.83 6.61 14.57
N TRP A 56 17.54 6.69 14.21
CA TRP A 56 16.45 6.04 14.94
C TRP A 56 16.30 4.53 14.63
N VAL A 57 16.94 4.01 13.58
CA VAL A 57 16.93 2.59 13.15
C VAL A 57 18.12 1.79 13.73
N LYS A 58 18.90 2.37 14.65
CA LYS A 58 20.13 1.74 15.18
C LYS A 58 19.96 0.31 15.71
N ASN A 59 18.76 -0.06 16.16
CA ASN A 59 18.45 -1.39 16.70
C ASN A 59 17.57 -2.25 15.78
N GLY A 60 17.28 -1.81 14.55
CA GLY A 60 16.34 -2.51 13.64
C GLY A 60 14.89 -2.54 14.13
N LEU A 61 14.56 -1.75 15.16
CA LEU A 61 13.22 -1.70 15.73
C LEU A 61 12.31 -0.74 14.93
N PRO A 62 11.04 -1.10 14.73
CA PRO A 62 10.07 -0.21 14.13
C PRO A 62 9.77 0.98 15.05
N ARG A 63 9.51 2.15 14.45
CA ARG A 63 9.17 3.38 15.19
C ARG A 63 7.68 3.63 15.15
N PHE A 64 7.09 3.99 16.27
CA PHE A 64 5.70 4.46 16.32
C PHE A 64 5.68 6.00 16.29
N LEU A 65 4.82 6.56 15.44
CA LEU A 65 4.44 7.98 15.46
C LEU A 65 2.96 8.07 15.78
N THR A 66 2.60 8.91 16.75
CA THR A 66 1.21 9.20 17.12
C THR A 66 0.78 10.54 16.54
N ASN A 67 -0.54 10.76 16.43
CA ASN A 67 -1.12 11.99 15.88
C ASN A 67 -0.56 12.36 14.49
N TYR A 68 -0.26 11.36 13.66
CA TYR A 68 0.28 11.60 12.32
C TYR A 68 -0.86 11.97 11.36
N PRO A 69 -0.76 13.10 10.65
CA PRO A 69 -1.84 13.58 9.78
C PRO A 69 -2.05 12.68 8.54
N GLN A 70 -3.30 12.48 8.17
CA GLN A 70 -3.71 11.62 7.05
C GLN A 70 -3.14 12.07 5.70
N GLU A 71 -3.08 13.38 5.47
CA GLU A 71 -2.58 13.97 4.22
C GLU A 71 -1.11 13.62 3.91
N ASN A 72 -0.36 13.19 4.93
CA ASN A 72 1.03 12.74 4.79
C ASN A 72 1.15 11.22 4.70
N ILE A 73 0.03 10.48 4.72
CA ILE A 73 -0.03 9.04 4.56
C ILE A 73 -0.56 8.75 3.14
N HIS A 74 0.31 8.23 2.29
CA HIS A 74 -0.09 7.72 0.98
C HIS A 74 -0.42 6.24 1.10
N ILE A 75 -1.60 5.85 0.61
CA ILE A 75 -2.00 4.45 0.48
C ILE A 75 -1.78 4.07 -0.98
N PHE A 76 -0.96 3.05 -1.21
CA PHE A 76 -0.80 2.46 -2.54
C PHE A 76 -1.49 1.11 -2.55
N HIS A 77 -2.39 0.94 -3.50
CA HIS A 77 -2.92 -0.36 -3.84
C HIS A 77 -1.92 -1.01 -4.79
N GLN A 78 -1.33 -2.14 -4.38
CA GLN A 78 -0.49 -2.86 -5.33
C GLN A 78 -1.36 -3.43 -6.45
N PRO A 79 -0.83 -3.49 -7.67
CA PRO A 79 -1.49 -4.22 -8.75
C PRO A 79 -1.81 -5.64 -8.28
N TYR A 80 -2.98 -6.14 -8.67
CA TYR A 80 -3.38 -7.53 -8.37
C TYR A 80 -3.60 -7.87 -6.88
N MET A 81 -3.86 -6.88 -6.02
CA MET A 81 -4.21 -7.11 -4.60
C MET A 81 -5.72 -7.15 -4.31
N SER A 82 -6.57 -6.90 -5.31
CA SER A 82 -8.02 -7.03 -5.12
C SER A 82 -8.45 -8.49 -5.05
N ASP A 83 -9.61 -8.77 -4.44
CA ASP A 83 -10.18 -10.11 -4.34
C ASP A 83 -10.32 -10.82 -5.70
N GLN A 84 -10.41 -10.06 -6.80
CA GLN A 84 -10.42 -10.59 -8.17
C GLN A 84 -9.14 -11.38 -8.53
N HIS A 85 -8.06 -11.17 -7.78
CA HIS A 85 -6.74 -11.75 -8.00
C HIS A 85 -6.38 -12.87 -7.03
N LEU A 86 -7.27 -13.22 -6.10
CA LEU A 86 -7.10 -14.42 -5.27
C LEU A 86 -7.04 -15.65 -6.17
N SER A 87 -6.08 -16.55 -5.94
CA SER A 87 -5.94 -17.81 -6.70
C SER A 87 -7.20 -18.65 -6.62
N GLU A 88 -7.89 -18.59 -5.48
CA GLU A 88 -9.12 -19.31 -5.19
C GLU A 88 -10.39 -18.53 -5.58
N ALA A 89 -10.27 -17.32 -6.15
CA ALA A 89 -11.44 -16.60 -6.62
C ALA A 89 -12.08 -17.34 -7.80
N PHE A 90 -13.37 -17.63 -7.69
CA PHE A 90 -14.12 -18.25 -8.77
C PHE A 90 -14.25 -17.29 -9.95
N ARG A 91 -13.58 -17.62 -11.06
CA ARG A 91 -13.69 -16.89 -12.32
C ARG A 91 -14.57 -17.70 -13.26
N HIS A 92 -15.84 -17.30 -13.39
CA HIS A 92 -16.69 -17.83 -14.44
C HIS A 92 -16.53 -16.99 -15.70
N HIS A 93 -16.32 -17.64 -16.84
CA HIS A 93 -16.40 -16.94 -18.11
C HIS A 93 -17.83 -16.46 -18.33
N ILE A 94 -18.01 -15.15 -18.36
CA ILE A 94 -19.25 -14.53 -18.82
C ILE A 94 -19.03 -14.19 -20.29
N GLY A 95 -19.70 -14.92 -21.17
CA GLY A 95 -19.74 -14.55 -22.59
C GLY A 95 -20.59 -13.30 -22.73
N LEU A 96 -19.97 -12.17 -23.05
CA LEU A 96 -20.69 -10.96 -23.42
C LEU A 96 -20.99 -11.01 -24.91
N PRO A 97 -22.25 -10.86 -25.32
CA PRO A 97 -22.62 -10.68 -26.72
C PRO A 97 -21.87 -9.51 -27.36
N ASP A 98 -21.42 -9.68 -28.60
CA ASP A 98 -20.64 -8.66 -29.30
C ASP A 98 -21.41 -7.35 -29.48
N ASP A 99 -22.73 -7.39 -29.63
CA ASP A 99 -23.60 -6.22 -29.77
C ASP A 99 -23.70 -5.38 -28.49
N MET A 100 -23.35 -5.94 -27.33
CA MET A 100 -23.29 -5.20 -26.05
C MET A 100 -21.99 -4.40 -25.88
N ILE A 101 -20.94 -4.70 -26.65
CA ILE A 101 -19.66 -3.98 -26.56
C ILE A 101 -19.73 -2.75 -27.47
N PRO A 102 -19.58 -1.52 -26.92
CA PRO A 102 -19.65 -0.31 -27.72
C PRO A 102 -18.60 -0.28 -28.83
N LEU A 103 -18.98 0.18 -30.03
CA LEU A 103 -18.10 0.16 -31.21
C LEU A 103 -16.78 0.90 -30.97
N GLN A 104 -16.81 2.00 -30.21
CA GLN A 104 -15.62 2.78 -29.87
C GLN A 104 -14.57 2.02 -29.04
N TRP A 105 -14.93 0.88 -28.43
CA TRP A 105 -14.02 0.04 -27.64
C TRP A 105 -13.47 -1.14 -28.44
N LYS A 106 -14.04 -1.44 -29.62
CA LYS A 106 -13.59 -2.53 -30.50
C LYS A 106 -12.40 -2.14 -31.39
N ASN A 107 -12.15 -0.84 -31.54
CA ASN A 107 -11.16 -0.28 -32.47
C ASN A 107 -10.03 0.43 -31.72
N MET A 108 -9.21 -0.31 -30.96
CA MET A 108 -7.90 0.18 -30.47
C MET A 108 -6.77 -0.51 -31.22
#